data_AF-A3IQJ2-F1
#
_entry.id   AF-A3IQJ2-F1
#
_cell.length_a   1.000
_cell.length_b   1.000
_cell.length_c   1.000
_cell.angle_alpha   90.00
_cell.angle_beta   90.00
_cell.angle_gamma   90.00
#
_symmetry.space_group_name_H-M   'P 1'
#
loop_
_entity.id
_entity.type
_entity.pdbx_description
1 polymer ?
#
loop_
_entity_poly.entity_id
_entity_poly.type
_entity_poly.pdbx_seq_one_letter_code
_entity_poly.pdbx_strand_id
1 'polypeptide(L)'
;MGNASTFGRMSLTVFDRGNQRSWPLVNLVSIINTNQDPKLNRDFFQAYISPNFGLMNYDQQVLFTQGNQETTRVNFTGVFQQFFEEETELDLVVVIESCTAGSNEVERCRTVPEPSNQLALIFLVFFKSIWGLFSRIMKQIIQFTR
;
A
#
# COMPACT_ATOMS: atom_id res chain seq x y z
N MET A 1 18.76 -4.72 19.44
CA MET A 1 17.41 -5.01 18.91
C MET A 1 16.78 -3.67 18.59
N GLY A 2 16.38 -3.44 17.34
CA GLY A 2 16.05 -2.10 16.84
C GLY A 2 14.68 -1.62 17.32
N ASN A 3 14.61 -0.38 17.78
CA ASN A 3 13.37 0.33 18.08
C ASN A 3 12.67 0.67 16.76
N ALA A 4 11.69 -0.14 16.34
CA ALA A 4 10.93 0.09 15.12
C ALA A 4 9.46 0.38 15.45
N SER A 5 8.91 1.39 14.81
CA SER A 5 7.47 1.62 14.77
C SER A 5 6.96 1.26 13.38
N THR A 6 5.87 0.51 13.32
CA THR A 6 5.15 0.25 12.07
C THR A 6 3.91 1.12 12.05
N PHE A 7 3.80 1.94 11.01
CA PHE A 7 2.63 2.74 10.71
C PHE A 7 1.85 2.08 9.58
N GLY A 8 0.53 2.05 9.70
CA GLY A 8 -0.39 1.61 8.67
C GLY A 8 -1.55 2.58 8.53
N ARG A 9 -1.84 3.00 7.31
CA ARG A 9 -3.01 3.80 6.95
C ARG A 9 -3.82 3.09 5.89
N MET A 10 -5.13 3.09 6.04
CA MET A 10 -6.07 2.66 5.02
C MET A 10 -7.05 3.81 4.79
N SER A 11 -7.30 4.15 3.52
CA SER A 11 -8.27 5.18 3.14
C SER A 11 -9.28 4.58 2.18
N LEU A 12 -10.57 4.73 2.50
CA LEU A 12 -11.68 4.49 1.59
C LEU A 12 -12.07 5.83 0.98
N THR A 13 -12.04 5.91 -0.35
CA THR A 13 -12.25 7.14 -1.12
C THR A 13 -13.16 6.86 -2.30
N VAL A 14 -14.05 7.80 -2.61
CA VAL A 14 -14.78 7.81 -3.89
C VAL A 14 -13.98 8.66 -4.87
N PHE A 15 -13.73 8.12 -6.05
CA PHE A 15 -12.99 8.76 -7.12
C PHE A 15 -13.89 8.95 -8.33
N ASP A 16 -14.00 10.19 -8.80
CA ASP A 16 -14.63 10.53 -10.07
C ASP A 16 -13.58 10.46 -11.17
N ARG A 17 -13.78 9.51 -12.08
CA ARG A 17 -12.84 9.22 -13.17
C ARG A 17 -12.86 10.29 -14.26
N GLY A 18 -14.01 10.90 -14.51
CA GLY A 18 -14.17 11.93 -15.55
C GLY A 18 -13.49 13.23 -15.16
N ASN A 19 -13.70 13.67 -13.92
CA ASN A 19 -13.20 14.95 -13.42
C ASN A 19 -11.90 14.84 -12.60
N GLN A 20 -11.36 13.63 -12.44
CA GLN A 20 -10.17 13.34 -11.62
C GLN A 20 -10.27 13.88 -10.19
N ARG A 21 -11.47 13.85 -9.61
CA ARG A 21 -11.75 14.37 -8.28
C ARG A 21 -11.92 13.24 -7.29
N SER A 22 -11.46 13.44 -6.05
CA SER A 22 -11.61 12.46 -4.98
C SER A 22 -12.30 13.04 -3.76
N TRP A 23 -13.13 12.22 -3.13
CA TRP A 23 -13.73 12.51 -1.84
C TRP A 23 -13.35 11.39 -0.87
N PRO A 24 -12.46 11.65 0.11
CA PRO A 24 -12.20 10.67 1.14
C PRO A 24 -13.50 10.42 1.90
N LEU A 25 -13.79 9.16 2.22
CA LEU A 25 -14.92 8.75 3.04
C LEU A 25 -14.45 8.43 4.46
N VAL A 26 -13.48 7.52 4.56
CA VAL A 26 -12.98 7.01 5.85
C VAL A 26 -11.46 6.84 5.75
N ASN A 27 -10.74 7.30 6.77
CA ASN A 27 -9.32 7.00 6.98
C ASN A 27 -9.17 6.20 8.26
N LEU A 28 -8.65 4.98 8.17
CA LEU A 28 -8.20 4.19 9.30
C LEU A 28 -6.69 4.37 9.43
N VAL A 29 -6.24 4.74 10.62
CA VAL A 29 -4.82 4.93 10.92
C VAL A 29 -4.46 4.05 12.10
N SER A 30 -3.36 3.33 11.97
CA SER A 30 -2.82 2.44 12.98
C SER A 30 -1.33 2.66 13.15
N ILE A 31 -0.86 2.62 14.39
CA ILE A 31 0.56 2.45 14.72
C ILE A 31 0.69 1.28 15.65
N ILE A 32 1.65 0.42 15.33
CA ILE A 32 2.13 -0.64 16.20
C ILE A 32 3.58 -0.28 16.54
N ASN A 33 3.83 0.04 17.80
CA ASN A 33 5.16 0.38 18.29
C ASN A 33 5.80 -0.85 18.94
N THR A 34 6.90 -1.34 18.36
CA THR A 34 7.65 -2.46 18.97
C THR A 34 8.68 -2.00 20.00
N ASN A 35 8.75 -0.69 20.28
CA ASN A 35 9.61 -0.11 21.30
C ASN A 35 9.07 -0.41 22.71
N GLN A 36 9.93 -0.97 23.56
CA GLN A 36 9.58 -1.39 24.92
C GLN A 36 9.64 -0.24 25.95
N ASP A 37 10.04 0.98 25.57
CA ASP A 37 10.02 2.15 26.46
C ASP A 37 8.57 2.56 26.77
N PRO A 38 8.11 2.46 28.03
CA PRO A 38 6.73 2.78 28.43
C PRO A 38 6.30 4.21 28.12
N LYS A 39 7.25 5.15 28.00
CA LYS A 39 6.95 6.56 27.66
C LYS A 39 6.67 6.76 26.17
N LEU A 40 7.08 5.79 25.34
CA LEU A 40 6.98 5.81 23.89
C LEU A 40 5.97 4.79 23.35
N ASN A 41 5.45 3.90 24.21
CA ASN A 41 4.44 2.93 23.86
C ASN A 41 3.11 3.63 23.55
N ARG A 42 2.85 3.83 22.26
CA ARG A 42 1.62 4.43 21.74
C ARG A 42 1.15 3.59 20.56
N ASP A 43 0.77 2.36 20.86
CA ASP A 43 -0.11 1.64 19.96
C ASP A 43 -1.39 2.46 19.82
N PHE A 44 -1.77 2.73 18.58
CA PHE A 44 -3.01 3.44 18.33
C PHE A 44 -3.73 2.82 17.15
N PHE A 45 -5.06 2.84 17.24
CA PHE A 45 -5.95 2.53 16.14
C PHE A 45 -7.08 3.56 16.15
N GLN A 46 -7.19 4.36 15.10
CA GLN A 46 -8.18 5.42 15.01
C GLN A 46 -8.82 5.47 13.63
N ALA A 47 -10.15 5.65 13.61
CA ALA A 47 -10.92 5.92 12.41
C ALA A 47 -11.26 7.42 12.35
N TYR A 48 -11.01 8.04 11.21
CA TYR A 48 -11.44 9.39 10.88
C TYR A 48 -12.45 9.33 9.75
N ILE A 49 -13.66 9.79 10.03
CA ILE A 49 -14.74 9.85 9.05
C ILE A 49 -14.75 11.24 8.43
N SER A 50 -14.80 11.29 7.11
CA SER A 50 -14.81 12.54 6.34
C SER A 50 -16.14 13.30 6.51
N PRO A 51 -16.12 14.64 6.49
CA PRO A 51 -17.35 15.44 6.50
C PRO A 51 -18.29 15.15 5.33
N ASN A 52 -17.75 14.63 4.21
CA ASN A 52 -18.53 14.29 3.01
C ASN A 52 -19.25 12.94 3.13
N PHE A 53 -19.11 12.25 4.27
CA PHE A 53 -19.71 10.96 4.52
C PHE A 53 -20.62 11.05 5.76
N GLY A 54 -21.92 10.91 5.54
CA GLY A 54 -22.92 10.86 6.60
C GLY A 54 -22.81 9.54 7.35
N LEU A 55 -22.11 9.53 8.49
CA LEU A 55 -21.98 8.35 9.34
C LEU A 55 -23.34 8.01 9.97
N MET A 56 -23.83 6.81 9.73
CA MET A 56 -25.07 6.30 10.34
C MET A 56 -24.76 5.45 11.58
N ASN A 57 -23.79 4.53 11.45
CA ASN A 57 -23.36 3.66 12.54
C ASN A 57 -21.84 3.57 12.57
N TYR A 58 -21.30 3.50 13.78
CA TYR A 58 -19.89 3.27 14.03
C TYR A 58 -19.73 2.44 15.30
N ASP A 59 -18.96 1.37 15.18
CA ASP A 59 -18.63 0.47 16.27
C ASP A 59 -17.15 0.09 16.18
N GLN A 60 -16.43 0.28 17.26
CA GLN A 60 -15.04 -0.13 17.39
C GLN A 60 -14.93 -1.08 18.58
N GLN A 61 -14.42 -2.28 18.31
CA GLN A 61 -14.23 -3.32 19.31
C GLN A 61 -12.77 -3.73 19.34
N VAL A 62 -12.23 -3.82 20.54
CA VAL A 62 -10.94 -4.47 20.80
C VAL A 62 -11.24 -5.84 21.40
N LEU A 63 -10.81 -6.89 20.72
CA LEU A 63 -11.05 -8.28 21.07
C LEU A 63 -9.72 -8.98 21.28
N PHE A 64 -9.61 -9.78 22.33
CA PHE A 64 -8.49 -10.70 22.50
C PHE A 64 -8.92 -12.08 22.00
N THR A 65 -8.28 -12.57 20.94
CA THR A 65 -8.54 -13.90 20.39
C THR A 65 -7.58 -14.92 21.00
N GLN A 66 -7.65 -16.18 20.56
CA GLN A 66 -6.80 -17.25 21.11
C GLN A 66 -5.31 -16.87 21.04
N GLY A 67 -4.60 -17.10 22.14
CA GLY A 67 -3.18 -16.76 22.26
C GLY A 67 -2.88 -15.30 22.63
N ASN A 68 -3.84 -14.58 23.24
CA ASN A 68 -3.71 -13.16 23.60
C ASN A 68 -3.44 -12.24 22.40
N GLN A 69 -3.86 -12.66 21.21
CA GLN A 69 -3.75 -11.82 20.02
C GLN A 69 -4.81 -10.72 20.08
N GLU A 70 -4.36 -9.47 20.19
CA GLU A 70 -5.23 -8.31 20.11
C GLU A 70 -5.75 -8.14 18.68
N THR A 71 -7.06 -7.98 18.54
CA THR A 71 -7.75 -7.77 17.28
C THR A 71 -8.64 -6.55 17.42
N THR A 72 -8.33 -5.50 16.67
CA THR A 72 -9.18 -4.32 16.56
C THR A 72 -10.11 -4.46 15.37
N ARG A 73 -11.41 -4.48 15.61
CA ARG A 73 -12.46 -4.49 14.60
C ARG A 73 -13.12 -3.12 14.56
N VAL A 74 -13.22 -2.54 13.38
CA VAL A 74 -14.02 -1.32 13.14
C VAL A 74 -15.07 -1.60 12.09
N ASN A 75 -16.32 -1.42 12.49
CA ASN A 75 -17.48 -1.50 11.63
C ASN A 75 -18.05 -0.09 11.49
N PHE A 76 -18.32 0.33 10.26
CA PHE A 76 -19.01 1.58 10.01
C PHE A 76 -20.01 1.41 8.88
N THR A 77 -21.07 2.22 8.91
CA THR A 77 -22.04 2.33 7.84
C THR A 77 -22.42 3.79 7.68
N GLY A 78 -22.63 4.23 6.45
CA GLY A 78 -22.97 5.62 6.19
C GLY A 78 -23.32 5.85 4.73
N VAL A 79 -23.57 7.11 4.41
CA VAL A 79 -24.05 7.55 3.10
C VAL A 79 -23.12 8.62 2.55
N PHE A 80 -22.68 8.43 1.31
CA PHE A 80 -22.06 9.48 0.51
C PHE A 80 -23.12 10.13 -0.36
N GLN A 81 -23.26 11.45 -0.28
CA GLN A 81 -24.19 12.21 -1.11
C GLN A 81 -23.49 13.44 -1.65
N GLN A 82 -23.51 13.58 -2.98
CA GLN A 82 -22.87 14.67 -3.70
C GLN A 82 -23.73 15.02 -4.91
N PHE A 83 -23.81 16.32 -5.22
CA PHE A 83 -24.42 16.80 -6.46
C PHE A 83 -23.38 16.81 -7.59
N PHE A 84 -23.78 16.32 -8.76
CA PHE A 84 -22.98 16.31 -9.98
C PHE A 84 -23.75 17.07 -11.06
N GLU A 85 -23.09 18.02 -11.74
CA GLU A 85 -23.69 18.81 -12.82
C GLU A 85 -23.87 17.99 -14.11
N GLU A 86 -23.02 16.98 -14.30
CA GLU A 86 -23.00 16.10 -15.46
C GLU A 86 -23.02 14.63 -15.02
N GLU A 87 -23.40 13.73 -15.94
CA GLU A 87 -23.34 12.28 -15.70
C GLU A 87 -21.90 11.86 -15.41
N THR A 88 -21.70 11.18 -14.28
CA THR A 88 -20.37 10.93 -13.71
C THR A 88 -20.23 9.46 -13.32
N GLU A 89 -19.11 8.85 -13.68
CA GLU A 89 -18.73 7.50 -13.24
C GLU A 89 -17.86 7.59 -11.98
N LEU A 90 -18.27 6.86 -10.93
CA LEU A 90 -17.62 6.87 -9.63
C LEU A 90 -17.01 5.51 -9.32
N ASP A 91 -15.72 5.52 -8.98
CA ASP A 91 -14.98 4.37 -8.49
C ASP A 91 -14.87 4.43 -6.97
N LEU A 92 -15.09 3.29 -6.31
CA LEU A 92 -14.75 3.14 -4.90
C LEU A 92 -13.33 2.60 -4.79
N VAL A 93 -12.44 3.40 -4.21
CA VAL A 93 -11.01 3.11 -4.13
C VAL A 93 -10.60 2.91 -2.68
N VAL A 94 -9.88 1.83 -2.41
CA VAL A 94 -9.20 1.59 -1.14
C VAL A 94 -7.70 1.78 -1.35
N VAL A 95 -7.12 2.74 -0.62
CA VAL A 95 -5.68 2.99 -0.61
C VAL A 95 -5.11 2.44 0.70
N ILE A 96 -4.09 1.61 0.62
CA ILE A 96 -3.41 1.05 1.79
C ILE A 96 -1.95 1.48 1.74
N GLU A 97 -1.49 2.11 2.80
CA GLU A 97 -0.12 2.56 2.98
C GLU A 97 0.43 1.93 4.26
N SER A 98 1.60 1.33 4.19
CA SER A 98 2.32 0.84 5.36
C SER A 98 3.76 1.31 5.31
N CYS A 99 4.28 1.80 6.44
CA CYS A 99 5.68 2.19 6.53
C CYS A 99 6.30 1.73 7.85
N THR A 100 7.53 1.25 7.78
CA THR A 100 8.34 0.88 8.94
C THR A 100 9.36 1.98 9.19
N ALA A 101 9.24 2.68 10.31
CA ALA A 101 10.17 3.72 10.70
C ALA A 101 11.09 3.22 11.82
N GLY A 102 12.41 3.48 11.70
CA GLY A 102 13.36 3.36 12.81
C GLY A 102 13.25 4.53 13.81
N SER A 103 12.15 5.27 13.77
CA SER A 103 11.83 6.46 14.55
C SER A 103 10.34 6.40 14.94
N ASN A 104 9.99 6.91 16.12
CA ASN A 104 8.61 6.96 16.61
C ASN A 104 7.82 8.19 16.08
N GLU A 105 8.37 8.93 15.12
CA GLU A 105 7.71 10.08 14.52
C GLU A 105 6.77 9.66 13.38
N VAL A 106 5.50 10.07 13.47
CA VAL A 106 4.40 9.71 12.56
C VAL A 106 4.59 10.25 11.12
N GLU A 107 5.58 11.10 10.88
CA GLU A 107 5.74 11.85 9.62
C GLU A 107 6.84 11.36 8.66
N ARG A 108 7.49 10.21 8.90
CA ARG A 108 8.59 9.74 8.04
C ARG A 108 8.30 8.44 7.30
N CYS A 109 7.18 8.36 6.59
CA CYS A 109 7.10 7.43 5.46
C CYS A 109 7.94 8.00 4.30
N ARG A 110 9.21 7.57 4.17
CA ARG A 110 9.97 7.80 2.94
C ARG A 110 9.64 6.71 1.95
N THR A 111 9.32 7.10 0.72
CA THR A 111 9.19 6.19 -0.41
C THR A 111 10.52 5.42 -0.53
N VAL A 112 10.49 4.11 -0.29
CA VAL A 112 11.63 3.25 -0.61
C VAL A 112 11.59 3.11 -2.14
N PRO A 113 12.61 3.57 -2.88
CA PRO A 113 12.63 3.36 -4.31
C PRO A 113 12.62 1.86 -4.58
N GLU A 114 11.76 1.41 -5.49
CA GLU A 114 11.80 0.02 -5.96
C GLU A 114 13.24 -0.31 -6.39
N PRO A 115 13.76 -1.50 -6.06
CA PRO A 115 15.09 -1.90 -6.49
C PRO A 115 15.14 -1.79 -8.01
N SER A 116 16.12 -1.02 -8.51
CA SER A 116 16.27 -0.74 -9.94
C SER A 116 16.34 -2.06 -10.73
N ASN A 117 15.27 -2.35 -11.50
CA ASN A 117 15.22 -3.47 -12.42
C ASN A 117 16.20 -3.32 -13.60
N GLN A 118 17.03 -2.27 -13.63
CA GLN A 118 18.07 -2.08 -14.66
C GLN A 118 19.05 -3.25 -14.69
N LEU A 119 19.44 -3.82 -13.54
CA LEU A 119 20.33 -4.98 -13.52
C LEU A 119 19.68 -6.20 -14.18
N ALA A 120 18.41 -6.49 -13.87
CA ALA A 120 17.66 -7.58 -14.50
C ALA A 120 17.51 -7.38 -16.02
N LEU A 121 17.25 -6.14 -16.46
CA LEU A 121 17.18 -5.78 -17.89
C LEU A 121 18.53 -5.94 -18.59
N ILE A 122 19.63 -5.51 -17.96
CA ILE A 122 20.99 -5.67 -18.51
C ILE A 122 21.34 -7.16 -18.65
N PHE A 123 21.03 -7.98 -17.64
CA PHE A 123 21.24 -9.43 -17.72
C PHE A 123 20.42 -10.07 -18.84
N LEU A 124 19.14 -9.71 -18.99
CA LEU A 124 18.29 -10.23 -20.07
C LEU A 124 18.80 -9.84 -21.46
N VAL A 125 19.26 -8.60 -21.64
CA VAL A 125 19.87 -8.17 -22.91
C VAL A 125 21.15 -8.97 -23.16
N PHE A 126 22.04 -9.10 -22.18
CA PHE A 126 23.30 -9.82 -22.32
C PHE A 126 23.09 -11.30 -22.68
N PHE A 127 22.16 -12.00 -22.01
CA PHE A 127 21.82 -13.38 -22.32
C PHE A 127 21.20 -13.54 -23.71
N LYS A 128 20.34 -12.61 -24.16
CA LYS A 128 19.81 -12.63 -25.53
C LYS A 128 20.90 -12.40 -26.58
N SER A 129 21.85 -11.51 -26.32
CA SER A 129 22.98 -11.25 -27.22
C SER A 129 23.88 -12.48 -27.36
N ILE A 130 24.22 -13.13 -26.23
CA ILE A 130 25.03 -14.35 -26.22
C ILE A 130 24.34 -15.48 -26.98
N TRP A 131 23.06 -15.75 -26.70
CA TRP A 131 22.32 -16.82 -27.37
C TRP A 131 22.19 -16.58 -28.89
N GLY A 132 21.97 -15.31 -29.28
CA GLY A 132 21.93 -14.91 -30.70
C GLY A 132 23.25 -15.19 -31.42
N LEU A 133 24.39 -14.87 -30.78
CA LEU A 133 25.74 -15.13 -31.31
C LEU A 133 26.05 -16.63 -31.40
N PHE A 134 25.75 -17.41 -30.36
CA PHE A 134 25.94 -18.87 -30.38
C PHE A 134 25.11 -19.55 -31.48
N SER A 135 23.86 -19.12 -31.71
CA SER A 135 23.03 -19.70 -32.78
C SER A 135 23.58 -19.40 -34.18
N ARG A 136 24.20 -18.24 -34.38
CA ARG A 136 24.82 -17.85 -35.66
C ARG A 136 26.10 -18.62 -35.93
N ILE A 137 26.96 -18.76 -34.92
CA ILE A 137 28.22 -19.53 -35.03
C ILE A 137 27.93 -21.01 -35.31
N MET A 138 26.96 -21.59 -34.61
CA MET A 138 26.59 -23.00 -34.82
C MET A 138 26.06 -23.27 -36.23
N LYS A 139 25.28 -22.35 -36.81
CA LYS A 139 24.84 -22.44 -38.22
C LYS A 139 26.01 -22.37 -39.21
N GLN A 140 27.03 -21.55 -38.94
CA GLN A 140 28.22 -21.46 -39.78
C GLN A 140 29.07 -22.75 -39.70
N ILE A 141 29.28 -23.31 -38.50
CA ILE A 141 30.05 -24.55 -38.32
C ILE A 141 29.42 -25.73 -39.07
N ILE A 142 28.09 -25.86 -39.03
CA ILE A 142 27.35 -26.93 -39.74
C ILE A 142 27.50 -26.83 -41.26
N GLN A 143 27.65 -25.63 -41.82
CA GLN A 143 27.90 -25.44 -43.26
C GLN A 143 29.33 -25.82 -43.68
N PHE A 144 30.31 -25.79 -42.78
CA PHE A 144 31.71 -26.16 -43.05
C PHE A 144 32.03 -27.64 -42.74
N THR A 145 31.12 -28.38 -42.11
CA THR A 145 31.28 -29.81 -41.77
C THR A 145 30.42 -30.74 -42.63
N ARG A 146 29.83 -30.22 -43.72
CA ARG A 146 29.15 -30.99 -44.78
C ARG A 146 29.89 -30.79 -46.09
#